data_AF-A0A849WIL7-F1
#
_entry.id   AF-A0A849WIL7-F1
#
_cell.length_a   1.000
_cell.length_b   1.000
_cell.length_c   1.000
_cell.angle_alpha   90.00
_cell.angle_beta   90.00
_cell.angle_gamma   90.00
#
_symmetry.space_group_name_H-M   'P 1'
#
loop_
_entity.id
_entity.type
_entity.pdbx_description
1 polymer ?
#
loop_
_entity_poly.entity_id
_entity_poly.type
_entity_poly.pdbx_seq_one_letter_code
_entity_poly.pdbx_strand_id
1 'polypeptide(L)'
;MNNKNLFLCFFCLLLCFLGRAFPENISKLGQDILSKCHLIVQGKPLKSILLPQGGKLIPMKVNSIYYGKAKISQTIHIVYLEVPSFSEQEEWIVFLKALPSGQMYECVGDFSLKEKEGAAKLLALEKIIQIESIPEENQKKKHYLESCLDGLKAQDAWTRVHWLKEWKHLVSHKPDVLDQSLLPKLQEIYDSIVDHDIRDEIRKYLIKLKKQNPQEEKETTQSLLWEKIKQAEKKLKTGSSLEEKIQALQILGFFPCSFSQKALLLSLEDPSPSIQALAAFYLGNQESSKAIPALMKILQSESHIHVKKNAIRSLGKLRAKEAIPLIQEYLSIPHTKEIAQRVLKALSSQNYAGENP
;
A
#
# COMPACT_ATOMS: atom_id res chain seq x y z
N MET A 1 -5.84 -43.75 34.46
CA MET A 1 -6.12 -42.53 33.67
C MET A 1 -4.78 -41.96 33.21
N ASN A 2 -4.50 -42.03 31.91
CA ASN A 2 -3.15 -41.99 31.36
C ASN A 2 -2.77 -40.56 30.92
N ASN A 3 -1.59 -40.09 31.34
CA ASN A 3 -1.06 -38.73 31.15
C ASN A 3 -0.83 -38.30 29.68
N LYS A 4 -1.19 -39.14 28.70
CA LYS A 4 -1.07 -38.85 27.26
C LYS A 4 -2.26 -38.04 26.69
N ASN A 5 -3.42 -38.07 27.35
CA ASN A 5 -4.60 -37.31 26.88
C ASN A 5 -4.57 -35.83 27.32
N LEU A 6 -3.85 -35.50 28.40
CA LEU A 6 -3.76 -34.12 28.88
C LEU A 6 -2.88 -33.23 27.99
N PHE A 7 -1.84 -33.82 27.37
CA PHE A 7 -0.95 -33.10 26.45
C PHE A 7 -1.62 -32.81 25.10
N LEU A 8 -2.54 -33.67 24.66
CA LEU A 8 -3.31 -33.46 23.42
C LEU A 8 -4.37 -32.36 23.61
N CYS A 9 -5.04 -32.30 24.77
CA CYS A 9 -6.01 -31.25 25.08
C CYS A 9 -5.35 -29.87 25.27
N PHE A 10 -4.13 -29.80 25.80
CA PHE A 10 -3.42 -28.51 25.95
C PHE A 10 -2.93 -27.95 24.60
N PHE A 11 -2.61 -28.81 23.63
CA PHE A 11 -2.22 -28.37 22.28
C PHE A 11 -3.41 -27.82 21.48
N CYS A 12 -4.61 -28.38 21.69
CA CYS A 12 -5.84 -27.85 21.09
C CYS A 12 -6.29 -26.51 21.69
N LEU A 13 -6.03 -26.26 22.98
CA LEU A 13 -6.37 -24.99 23.64
C LEU A 13 -5.41 -23.85 23.27
N LEU A 14 -4.15 -24.14 22.91
CA LEU A 14 -3.23 -23.10 22.42
C LEU A 14 -3.55 -22.65 20.98
N LEU A 15 -4.20 -23.49 20.17
CA LEU A 15 -4.64 -23.13 18.82
C LEU A 15 -5.90 -22.25 18.81
N CYS A 16 -6.64 -22.18 19.91
CA CYS A 16 -7.81 -21.30 20.04
C CYS A 16 -7.46 -19.82 20.30
N PHE A 17 -6.20 -19.50 20.64
CA PHE A 17 -5.75 -18.12 20.90
C PHE A 17 -5.11 -17.39 19.71
N LEU A 18 -5.08 -18.01 18.53
CA LEU A 18 -4.70 -17.35 17.26
C LEU A 18 -5.94 -16.91 16.45
N GLY A 19 -7.09 -16.80 17.10
CA GLY A 19 -8.30 -16.24 16.51
C GLY A 19 -8.28 -14.72 16.50
N ARG A 20 -8.07 -14.17 15.29
CA ARG A 20 -8.23 -12.76 14.84
C ARG A 20 -6.96 -11.88 14.82
N ALA A 21 -6.21 -12.03 13.73
CA ALA A 21 -5.63 -10.94 12.94
C ALA A 21 -5.30 -11.57 11.57
N PHE A 22 -6.08 -11.40 10.51
CA PHE A 22 -6.18 -10.21 9.67
C PHE A 22 -7.36 -10.39 8.68
N PRO A 23 -8.07 -9.32 8.28
CA PRO A 23 -9.07 -9.38 7.22
C PRO A 23 -8.41 -9.15 5.85
N GLU A 24 -7.61 -10.09 5.33
CA GLU A 24 -7.00 -9.95 3.99
C GLU A 24 -6.86 -11.28 3.23
N ASN A 25 -7.95 -11.80 2.67
CA ASN A 25 -7.94 -12.93 1.73
C ASN A 25 -7.31 -12.61 0.35
N ILE A 26 -6.53 -11.54 0.24
CA ILE A 26 -6.06 -11.01 -1.05
C ILE A 26 -4.65 -11.52 -1.42
N SER A 27 -3.89 -12.18 -0.54
CA SER A 27 -2.59 -12.76 -0.91
C SER A 27 -2.25 -14.03 -0.14
N LYS A 28 -2.90 -15.15 -0.50
CA LYS A 28 -2.48 -16.49 -0.06
C LYS A 28 -1.45 -17.13 -1.01
N LEU A 29 -0.71 -16.34 -1.77
CA LEU A 29 0.30 -16.82 -2.72
C LEU A 29 1.63 -16.12 -2.40
N GLY A 30 2.75 -16.83 -2.53
CA GLY A 30 4.09 -16.34 -2.21
C GLY A 30 5.00 -17.41 -1.61
N GLN A 31 6.30 -17.12 -1.51
CA GLN A 31 7.33 -18.04 -0.98
C GLN A 31 6.98 -18.58 0.42
N ASP A 32 6.40 -17.74 1.27
CA ASP A 32 5.97 -18.08 2.64
C ASP A 32 4.87 -19.15 2.70
N ILE A 33 4.04 -19.25 1.65
CA ILE A 33 2.96 -20.23 1.60
C ILE A 33 3.45 -21.49 0.92
N LEU A 34 4.22 -21.37 -0.16
CA LEU A 34 4.86 -22.53 -0.79
C LEU A 34 5.74 -23.30 0.20
N SER A 35 6.50 -22.61 1.06
CA SER A 35 7.34 -23.24 2.09
C SER A 35 6.56 -24.03 3.14
N LYS A 36 5.25 -23.75 3.30
CA LYS A 36 4.36 -24.45 4.25
C LYS A 36 3.56 -25.57 3.58
N CYS A 37 3.61 -25.67 2.26
CA CYS A 37 2.86 -26.64 1.47
C CYS A 37 3.72 -27.86 1.13
N HIS A 38 3.09 -29.04 1.14
CA HIS A 38 3.66 -30.28 0.61
C HIS A 38 3.06 -30.65 -0.75
N LEU A 39 1.86 -30.16 -1.04
CA LEU A 39 1.11 -30.47 -2.25
C LEU A 39 0.21 -29.28 -2.63
N ILE A 40 0.14 -28.93 -3.92
CA ILE A 40 -0.83 -27.98 -4.45
C ILE A 40 -1.49 -28.62 -5.66
N VAL A 41 -2.81 -28.72 -5.63
CA VAL A 41 -3.59 -29.41 -6.67
C VAL A 41 -4.83 -28.63 -7.06
N GLN A 42 -5.26 -28.83 -8.29
CA GLN A 42 -6.61 -28.54 -8.75
C GLN A 42 -7.43 -29.81 -8.69
N GLY A 43 -8.69 -29.68 -8.31
CA GLY A 43 -9.60 -30.79 -8.32
C GLY A 43 -11.01 -30.41 -7.95
N LYS A 44 -11.88 -31.42 -7.95
CA LYS A 44 -13.28 -31.27 -7.57
C LYS A 44 -13.51 -31.96 -6.22
N PRO A 45 -14.02 -31.25 -5.21
CA PRO A 45 -14.39 -31.86 -3.94
C PRO A 45 -15.57 -32.81 -4.15
N LEU A 46 -15.50 -33.95 -3.49
CA LEU A 46 -16.59 -34.92 -3.37
C LEU A 46 -17.37 -34.66 -2.08
N LYS A 47 -18.43 -35.44 -1.87
CA LYS A 47 -19.32 -35.31 -0.71
C LYS A 47 -18.54 -35.31 0.60
N SER A 48 -18.71 -34.25 1.40
CA SER A 48 -18.04 -34.12 2.69
C SER A 48 -18.53 -35.14 3.72
N ILE A 49 -17.63 -35.63 4.56
CA ILE A 49 -17.88 -36.60 5.63
C ILE A 49 -17.63 -35.90 6.97
N LEU A 50 -18.60 -35.93 7.89
CA LEU A 50 -18.44 -35.35 9.22
C LEU A 50 -17.53 -36.23 10.09
N LEU A 51 -16.57 -35.62 10.78
CA LEU A 51 -15.67 -36.34 11.69
C LEU A 51 -16.26 -36.45 13.10
N PRO A 52 -16.05 -37.56 13.85
CA PRO A 52 -16.63 -37.77 15.18
C PRO A 52 -16.27 -36.72 16.23
N GLN A 53 -15.13 -36.04 16.08
CA GLN A 53 -14.61 -35.05 17.04
C GLN A 53 -14.83 -33.60 16.59
N GLY A 54 -15.65 -33.39 15.55
CA GLY A 54 -15.79 -32.10 14.87
C GLY A 54 -14.84 -31.99 13.67
N GLY A 55 -15.18 -31.09 12.74
CA GLY A 55 -14.54 -30.95 11.44
C GLY A 55 -15.14 -31.86 10.34
N LYS A 56 -14.63 -31.71 9.13
CA LYS A 56 -15.04 -32.44 7.93
C LYS A 56 -13.84 -33.04 7.23
N LEU A 57 -14.02 -34.27 6.75
CA LEU A 57 -13.15 -34.92 5.80
C LEU A 57 -13.73 -34.72 4.40
N ILE A 58 -12.89 -34.24 3.49
CA ILE A 58 -13.32 -33.85 2.14
C ILE A 58 -12.46 -34.65 1.16
N PRO A 59 -13.01 -35.76 0.61
CA PRO A 59 -12.36 -36.45 -0.47
C PRO A 59 -12.35 -35.55 -1.70
N MET A 60 -11.23 -35.49 -2.41
CA MET A 60 -11.08 -34.63 -3.59
C MET A 60 -10.39 -35.41 -4.69
N LYS A 61 -10.99 -35.41 -5.88
CA LYS A 61 -10.38 -36.01 -7.07
C LYS A 61 -9.39 -35.01 -7.67
N VAL A 62 -8.12 -35.41 -7.76
CA VAL A 62 -7.04 -34.57 -8.31
C VAL A 62 -7.14 -34.55 -9.83
N ASN A 63 -7.24 -33.35 -10.41
CA ASN A 63 -7.27 -33.11 -11.85
C ASN A 63 -5.90 -32.62 -12.35
N SER A 64 -5.30 -31.67 -11.64
CA SER A 64 -3.99 -31.10 -11.98
C SER A 64 -3.12 -30.99 -10.72
N ILE A 65 -1.80 -31.05 -10.90
CA ILE A 65 -0.82 -30.93 -9.82
C ILE A 65 0.11 -29.77 -10.16
N TYR A 66 0.21 -28.81 -9.26
CA TYR A 66 1.03 -27.60 -9.41
C TYR A 66 2.33 -27.71 -8.62
N TYR A 67 2.29 -28.36 -7.45
CA TYR A 67 3.44 -28.49 -6.56
C TYR A 67 3.36 -29.79 -5.77
N GLY A 68 4.50 -30.43 -5.49
CA GLY A 68 4.56 -31.69 -4.75
C GLY A 68 4.35 -32.94 -5.62
N LYS A 69 4.21 -34.10 -4.97
CA LYS A 69 4.03 -35.40 -5.64
C LYS A 69 2.65 -35.99 -5.33
N ALA A 70 1.82 -36.14 -6.36
CA ALA A 70 0.55 -36.87 -6.33
C ALA A 70 0.32 -37.57 -7.68
N LYS A 71 -0.75 -38.38 -7.81
CA LYS A 71 -1.18 -38.95 -9.09
C LYS A 71 -2.46 -38.27 -9.59
N ILE A 72 -2.52 -37.95 -10.88
CA ILE A 72 -3.76 -37.47 -11.52
C ILE A 72 -4.84 -38.56 -11.37
N SER A 73 -6.09 -38.14 -11.16
CA SER A 73 -7.24 -39.00 -10.83
C SER A 73 -7.19 -39.73 -9.48
N GLN A 74 -6.12 -39.56 -8.69
CA GLN A 74 -6.11 -40.03 -7.30
C GLN A 74 -7.13 -39.24 -6.47
N THR A 75 -7.78 -39.92 -5.53
CA THR A 75 -8.55 -39.24 -4.48
C THR A 75 -7.65 -38.97 -3.30
N ILE A 76 -7.53 -37.70 -2.92
CA ILE A 76 -6.87 -37.27 -1.69
C ILE A 76 -7.92 -36.92 -0.63
N HIS A 77 -7.52 -37.00 0.63
CA HIS A 77 -8.41 -36.71 1.75
C HIS A 77 -7.94 -35.45 2.48
N ILE A 78 -8.78 -34.43 2.50
CA ILE A 78 -8.49 -33.13 3.10
C ILE A 78 -9.27 -33.01 4.40
N VAL A 79 -8.58 -32.74 5.50
CA VAL A 79 -9.18 -32.48 6.81
C VAL A 79 -9.41 -30.97 6.94
N TYR A 80 -10.64 -30.60 7.28
CA TYR A 80 -11.09 -29.23 7.52
C TYR A 80 -11.66 -29.11 8.93
N LEU A 81 -11.09 -28.23 9.76
CA LEU A 81 -11.59 -28.01 11.13
C LEU A 81 -12.76 -27.02 11.17
N GLU A 82 -12.85 -26.11 10.20
CA GLU A 82 -13.92 -25.11 10.08
C GLU A 82 -14.91 -25.45 8.95
N VAL A 83 -15.92 -24.58 8.74
CA VAL A 83 -16.85 -24.71 7.60
C VAL A 83 -16.04 -24.58 6.30
N PRO A 84 -15.99 -25.62 5.45
CA PRO A 84 -15.19 -25.57 4.24
C PRO A 84 -15.79 -24.60 3.24
N SER A 85 -14.94 -23.82 2.57
CA SER A 85 -15.32 -22.97 1.45
C SER A 85 -15.83 -23.75 0.24
N PHE A 86 -15.56 -25.06 0.20
CA PHE A 86 -15.75 -25.91 -0.96
C PHE A 86 -17.22 -26.06 -1.38
N SER A 87 -17.48 -25.69 -2.63
CA SER A 87 -18.69 -26.08 -3.37
C SER A 87 -18.42 -27.35 -4.18
N GLU A 88 -19.28 -28.36 -4.05
CA GLU A 88 -19.25 -29.62 -4.81
C GLU A 88 -19.44 -29.41 -6.33
N GLN A 89 -19.83 -28.20 -6.76
CA GLN A 89 -20.09 -27.86 -8.15
C GLN A 89 -18.92 -27.13 -8.83
N GLU A 90 -17.83 -26.90 -8.12
CA GLU A 90 -16.73 -26.05 -8.57
C GLU A 90 -15.39 -26.78 -8.53
N GLU A 91 -14.45 -26.29 -9.33
CA GLU A 91 -13.06 -26.69 -9.25
C GLU A 91 -12.29 -25.72 -8.37
N TRP A 92 -11.46 -26.30 -7.52
CA TRP A 92 -10.72 -25.58 -6.49
C TRP A 92 -9.23 -25.81 -6.66
N ILE A 93 -8.46 -24.75 -6.46
CA ILE A 93 -7.03 -24.86 -6.18
C ILE A 93 -6.87 -24.94 -4.67
N VAL A 94 -6.18 -25.98 -4.20
CA VAL A 94 -5.97 -26.20 -2.76
C VAL A 94 -4.49 -26.34 -2.43
N PHE A 95 -4.12 -25.69 -1.35
CA PHE A 95 -2.79 -25.68 -0.76
C PHE A 95 -2.80 -26.61 0.43
N LEU A 96 -1.94 -27.63 0.39
CA LEU A 96 -2.07 -28.79 1.28
C LEU A 96 -0.77 -29.05 2.03
N LYS A 97 -0.92 -29.29 3.34
CA LYS A 97 0.15 -29.76 4.21
C LYS A 97 -0.11 -31.23 4.58
N ALA A 98 0.85 -32.11 4.34
CA ALA A 98 0.69 -33.52 4.68
C ALA A 98 0.61 -33.69 6.21
N LEU A 99 -0.36 -34.48 6.67
CA LEU A 99 -0.43 -34.93 8.07
C LEU A 99 0.58 -36.08 8.30
N PRO A 100 1.00 -36.33 9.56
CA PRO A 100 2.03 -37.33 9.87
C PRO A 100 1.75 -38.75 9.35
N SER A 101 0.49 -39.10 9.12
CA SER A 101 0.10 -40.39 8.54
C SER A 101 0.42 -40.54 7.06
N GLY A 102 0.76 -39.45 6.35
CA GLY A 102 1.12 -39.43 4.92
C GLY A 102 -0.04 -39.68 3.94
N GLN A 103 -1.24 -39.97 4.45
CA GLN A 103 -2.43 -40.30 3.64
C GLN A 103 -3.50 -39.20 3.62
N MET A 104 -3.37 -38.21 4.51
CA MET A 104 -4.31 -37.12 4.68
C MET A 104 -3.59 -35.78 4.67
N TYR A 105 -4.32 -34.74 4.29
CA TYR A 105 -3.80 -33.38 4.17
C TYR A 105 -4.64 -32.41 4.98
N GLU A 106 -3.98 -31.41 5.56
CA GLU A 106 -4.59 -30.21 6.09
C GLU A 106 -4.60 -29.14 4.99
N CYS A 107 -5.71 -28.42 4.84
CA CYS A 107 -5.78 -27.28 3.92
C CYS A 107 -5.22 -26.03 4.59
N VAL A 108 -4.19 -25.45 3.98
CA VAL A 108 -3.58 -24.18 4.45
C VAL A 108 -4.03 -22.98 3.62
N GLY A 109 -4.69 -23.23 2.49
CA GLY A 109 -5.23 -22.23 1.60
C GLY A 109 -6.02 -22.85 0.46
N ASP A 110 -6.91 -22.07 -0.13
CA ASP A 110 -7.83 -22.51 -1.16
C ASP A 110 -8.38 -21.28 -1.90
N PHE A 111 -8.74 -21.48 -3.17
CA PHE A 111 -9.57 -20.55 -3.93
C PHE A 111 -10.33 -21.28 -5.04
N SER A 112 -11.51 -20.76 -5.39
CA SER A 112 -12.31 -21.31 -6.49
C SER A 112 -11.87 -20.68 -7.81
N LEU A 113 -11.82 -21.47 -8.89
CA LEU A 113 -11.57 -20.90 -10.22
C LEU A 113 -12.76 -20.07 -10.75
N LYS A 114 -13.94 -20.21 -10.14
CA LYS A 114 -15.14 -19.44 -10.52
C LYS A 114 -15.26 -18.11 -9.77
N GLU A 115 -14.47 -17.89 -8.73
CA GLU A 115 -14.49 -16.60 -8.05
C GLU A 115 -13.90 -15.51 -8.95
N LYS A 116 -14.27 -14.25 -8.69
CA LYS A 116 -13.96 -13.11 -9.56
C LYS A 116 -12.47 -12.98 -9.88
N GLU A 117 -11.60 -13.23 -8.92
CA GLU A 117 -10.14 -13.14 -9.06
C GLU A 117 -9.45 -14.51 -9.30
N GLY A 118 -10.21 -15.60 -9.49
CA GLY A 118 -9.69 -16.97 -9.57
C GLY A 118 -8.66 -17.18 -10.68
N ALA A 119 -8.91 -16.60 -11.86
CA ALA A 119 -7.97 -16.66 -12.99
C ALA A 119 -6.65 -15.92 -12.70
N ALA A 120 -6.73 -14.73 -12.09
CA ALA A 120 -5.55 -13.95 -11.72
C ALA A 120 -4.72 -14.65 -10.65
N LYS A 121 -5.37 -15.28 -9.66
CA LYS A 121 -4.74 -16.12 -8.64
C LYS A 121 -4.02 -17.33 -9.24
N LEU A 122 -4.65 -17.99 -10.20
CA LEU A 122 -4.03 -19.13 -10.87
C LEU A 122 -2.77 -18.72 -11.64
N LEU A 123 -2.84 -17.63 -12.43
CA LEU A 123 -1.68 -17.11 -13.16
C LEU A 123 -0.53 -16.71 -12.21
N ALA A 124 -0.86 -16.07 -11.08
CA ALA A 124 0.13 -15.73 -10.07
C ALA A 124 0.78 -16.98 -9.46
N LEU A 125 0.00 -18.01 -9.13
CA LEU A 125 0.50 -19.28 -8.61
C LEU A 125 1.45 -19.96 -9.61
N GLU A 126 1.05 -20.08 -10.87
CA GLU A 126 1.87 -20.68 -11.93
C GLU A 126 3.19 -19.93 -12.10
N LYS A 127 3.14 -18.59 -12.06
CA LYS A 127 4.32 -17.75 -12.15
C LYS A 127 5.27 -17.98 -10.96
N ILE A 128 4.76 -18.00 -9.74
CA ILE A 128 5.59 -18.22 -8.54
C ILE A 128 6.22 -19.62 -8.59
N ILE A 129 5.48 -20.66 -8.97
CA ILE A 129 6.01 -22.02 -9.10
C ILE A 129 7.11 -22.08 -10.16
N GLN A 130 6.90 -21.42 -11.31
CA GLN A 130 7.91 -21.32 -12.36
C GLN A 130 9.19 -20.67 -11.81
N ILE A 131 9.08 -19.59 -11.05
CA ILE A 131 10.23 -18.90 -10.45
C ILE A 131 10.91 -19.78 -9.40
N GLU A 132 10.15 -20.46 -8.54
CA GLU A 132 10.70 -21.34 -7.50
C GLU A 132 11.43 -22.56 -8.06
N SER A 133 11.05 -23.00 -9.26
CA SER A 133 11.72 -24.10 -9.97
C SER A 133 13.11 -23.72 -10.50
N ILE A 134 13.46 -22.43 -10.55
CA ILE A 134 14.77 -21.95 -10.99
C ILE A 134 15.83 -22.32 -9.95
N PRO A 135 16.88 -23.09 -10.31
CA PRO A 135 17.89 -23.55 -9.35
C PRO A 135 18.89 -22.45 -8.95
N GLU A 136 19.19 -21.51 -9.87
CA GLU A 136 20.16 -20.45 -9.61
C GLU A 136 19.48 -19.27 -8.88
N GLU A 137 19.97 -18.96 -7.67
CA GLU A 137 19.36 -17.96 -6.78
C GLU A 137 19.35 -16.54 -7.38
N ASN A 138 20.39 -16.17 -8.13
CA ASN A 138 20.47 -14.86 -8.80
C ASN A 138 19.44 -14.74 -9.93
N GLN A 139 19.27 -15.80 -10.72
CA GLN A 139 18.24 -15.85 -11.74
C GLN A 139 16.84 -15.84 -11.12
N LYS A 140 16.61 -16.63 -10.07
CA LYS A 140 15.35 -16.64 -9.30
C LYS A 140 15.01 -15.23 -8.80
N LYS A 141 15.97 -14.54 -8.18
CA LYS A 141 15.82 -13.15 -7.72
C LYS A 141 15.43 -12.20 -8.85
N LYS A 142 16.09 -12.30 -10.01
CA LYS A 142 15.79 -11.47 -11.18
C LYS A 142 14.36 -11.69 -11.69
N HIS A 143 13.92 -12.94 -11.81
CA HIS A 143 12.57 -13.26 -12.28
C HIS A 143 11.49 -12.83 -11.27
N TYR A 144 11.75 -12.95 -9.96
CA TYR A 144 10.87 -12.40 -8.93
C TYR A 144 10.71 -10.89 -9.07
N LEU A 145 11.81 -10.18 -9.25
CA LEU A 145 11.82 -8.73 -9.42
C LEU A 145 11.03 -8.30 -10.66
N GLU A 146 11.30 -8.93 -11.81
CA GLU A 146 10.59 -8.65 -13.06
C GLU A 146 9.07 -8.92 -12.92
N SER A 147 8.69 -10.04 -12.30
CA SER A 147 7.28 -10.39 -12.10
C SER A 147 6.56 -9.42 -11.17
N CYS A 148 7.25 -8.91 -10.14
CA CYS A 148 6.70 -7.86 -9.28
C CYS A 148 6.47 -6.56 -10.07
N LEU A 149 7.44 -6.14 -10.88
CA LEU A 149 7.34 -4.91 -11.67
C LEU A 149 6.21 -4.99 -12.71
N ASP A 150 6.09 -6.13 -13.40
CA ASP A 150 5.00 -6.37 -14.36
C ASP A 150 3.65 -6.44 -13.66
N GLY A 151 3.59 -7.13 -12.52
CA GLY A 151 2.38 -7.27 -11.72
C GLY A 151 1.84 -5.95 -11.17
N LEU A 152 2.72 -5.02 -10.81
CA LEU A 152 2.36 -3.65 -10.40
C LEU A 152 1.71 -2.85 -11.53
N LYS A 153 1.96 -3.20 -12.80
CA LYS A 153 1.35 -2.59 -13.98
C LYS A 153 0.07 -3.29 -14.44
N ALA A 154 -0.38 -4.33 -13.73
CA ALA A 154 -1.57 -5.09 -14.13
C ALA A 154 -2.84 -4.24 -14.16
N GLN A 155 -3.77 -4.58 -15.06
CA GLN A 155 -5.04 -3.84 -15.21
C GLN A 155 -5.99 -4.08 -14.03
N ASP A 156 -5.98 -5.29 -13.45
CA ASP A 156 -6.84 -5.62 -12.33
C ASP A 156 -6.19 -5.28 -10.97
N ALA A 157 -7.01 -4.81 -10.03
CA ALA A 157 -6.54 -4.35 -8.73
C ALA A 157 -5.96 -5.47 -7.86
N TRP A 158 -6.50 -6.69 -8.00
CA TRP A 158 -6.06 -7.82 -7.18
C TRP A 158 -4.61 -8.19 -7.50
N THR A 159 -4.26 -8.31 -8.77
CA THR A 159 -2.90 -8.61 -9.24
C THR A 159 -1.92 -7.55 -8.76
N ARG A 160 -2.25 -6.25 -8.89
CA ARG A 160 -1.38 -5.17 -8.41
C ARG A 160 -1.11 -5.26 -6.91
N VAL A 161 -2.15 -5.51 -6.09
CA VAL A 161 -2.01 -5.64 -4.63
C VAL A 161 -1.21 -6.89 -4.24
N HIS A 162 -1.45 -8.02 -4.91
CA HIS A 162 -0.69 -9.24 -4.68
C HIS A 162 0.80 -9.03 -4.96
N TRP A 163 1.16 -8.51 -6.15
CA TRP A 163 2.56 -8.28 -6.51
C TRP A 163 3.22 -7.15 -5.72
N LEU A 164 2.46 -6.18 -5.18
CA LEU A 164 3.00 -5.24 -4.21
C LEU A 164 3.43 -5.94 -2.91
N LYS A 165 2.69 -6.95 -2.46
CA LYS A 165 3.07 -7.72 -1.26
C LYS A 165 4.30 -8.57 -1.52
N GLU A 166 4.38 -9.24 -2.67
CA GLU A 166 5.59 -9.96 -3.10
C GLU A 166 6.79 -9.02 -3.22
N TRP A 167 6.61 -7.83 -3.79
CA TRP A 167 7.64 -6.79 -3.84
C TRP A 167 8.16 -6.42 -2.45
N LYS A 168 7.25 -6.16 -1.49
CA LYS A 168 7.62 -5.85 -0.10
C LYS A 168 8.40 -6.99 0.54
N HIS A 169 7.94 -8.22 0.35
CA HIS A 169 8.61 -9.41 0.87
C HIS A 169 10.02 -9.52 0.27
N LEU A 170 10.15 -9.44 -1.06
CA LEU A 170 11.43 -9.50 -1.78
C LEU A 170 12.42 -8.44 -1.30
N VAL A 171 12.00 -7.17 -1.25
CA VAL A 171 12.87 -6.06 -0.84
C VAL A 171 13.28 -6.17 0.63
N SER A 172 12.41 -6.70 1.50
CA SER A 172 12.72 -6.87 2.93
C SER A 172 13.75 -7.98 3.19
N HIS A 173 13.70 -9.08 2.44
CA HIS A 173 14.63 -10.21 2.61
C HIS A 173 15.89 -10.09 1.75
N LYS A 174 15.81 -9.38 0.61
CA LYS A 174 16.89 -9.19 -0.37
C LYS A 174 17.02 -7.72 -0.74
N PRO A 175 17.52 -6.85 0.16
CA PRO A 175 17.57 -5.40 -0.08
C PRO A 175 18.51 -5.00 -1.22
N ASP A 176 19.42 -5.88 -1.61
CA ASP A 176 20.33 -5.75 -2.74
C ASP A 176 19.62 -5.85 -4.10
N VAL A 177 18.31 -6.14 -4.15
CA VAL A 177 17.50 -6.00 -5.37
C VAL A 177 17.27 -4.52 -5.72
N LEU A 178 17.38 -3.61 -4.75
CA LEU A 178 17.17 -2.19 -4.96
C LEU A 178 18.46 -1.52 -5.44
N ASP A 179 18.65 -1.50 -6.75
CA ASP A 179 19.75 -0.79 -7.40
C ASP A 179 19.26 0.34 -8.32
N GLN A 180 20.19 1.18 -8.78
CA GLN A 180 19.90 2.37 -9.60
C GLN A 180 19.20 2.07 -10.93
N SER A 181 19.40 0.88 -11.51
CA SER A 181 18.76 0.50 -12.76
C SER A 181 17.24 0.39 -12.66
N LEU A 182 16.70 0.26 -11.42
CA LEU A 182 15.27 0.21 -11.18
C LEU A 182 14.59 1.57 -11.19
N LEU A 183 15.35 2.66 -11.06
CA LEU A 183 14.77 3.99 -10.96
C LEU A 183 13.84 4.35 -12.13
N PRO A 184 14.23 4.20 -13.42
CA PRO A 184 13.32 4.51 -14.53
C PRO A 184 12.08 3.61 -14.52
N LYS A 185 12.22 2.32 -14.19
CA LYS A 185 11.09 1.37 -14.14
C LYS A 185 10.10 1.73 -13.04
N LEU A 186 10.60 2.08 -11.85
CA LEU A 186 9.75 2.48 -10.72
C LEU A 186 9.11 3.85 -10.95
N GLN A 187 9.78 4.76 -11.65
CA GLN A 187 9.23 6.07 -12.00
C GLN A 187 8.07 5.91 -12.99
N GLU A 188 8.24 5.09 -14.03
CA GLU A 188 7.18 4.73 -14.98
C GLU A 188 5.95 4.10 -14.26
N ILE A 189 6.20 3.19 -13.32
CA ILE A 189 5.14 2.57 -12.49
C ILE A 189 4.45 3.63 -11.63
N TYR A 190 5.20 4.51 -10.97
CA TYR A 190 4.65 5.57 -10.13
C TYR A 190 3.74 6.53 -10.91
N ASP A 191 4.15 6.89 -12.13
CA ASP A 191 3.41 7.82 -13.00
C ASP A 191 2.16 7.19 -13.60
N SER A 192 2.14 5.87 -13.80
CA SER A 192 1.01 5.13 -14.42
C SER A 192 -0.03 4.59 -13.44
N ILE A 193 0.34 4.27 -12.19
CA ILE A 193 -0.56 3.67 -11.21
C ILE A 193 -1.59 4.66 -10.69
N VAL A 194 -2.87 4.27 -10.68
CA VAL A 194 -3.98 5.07 -10.11
C VAL A 194 -4.15 4.86 -8.61
N ASP A 195 -3.81 3.68 -8.09
CA ASP A 195 -4.00 3.33 -6.67
C ASP A 195 -3.05 4.12 -5.76
N HIS A 196 -3.63 4.97 -4.90
CA HIS A 196 -2.87 5.84 -4.00
C HIS A 196 -1.94 5.05 -3.07
N ASP A 197 -2.41 3.94 -2.51
CA ASP A 197 -1.63 3.13 -1.56
C ASP A 197 -0.39 2.50 -2.21
N ILE A 198 -0.54 2.03 -3.46
CA ILE A 198 0.58 1.45 -4.21
C ILE A 198 1.55 2.57 -4.60
N ARG A 199 1.04 3.71 -5.07
CA ARG A 199 1.83 4.87 -5.44
C ARG A 199 2.68 5.38 -4.26
N ASP A 200 2.09 5.51 -3.08
CA ASP A 200 2.79 5.92 -1.85
C ASP A 200 3.88 4.95 -1.45
N GLU A 201 3.64 3.65 -1.63
CA GLU A 201 4.62 2.63 -1.33
C GLU A 201 5.80 2.67 -2.30
N ILE A 202 5.56 2.76 -3.61
CA ILE A 202 6.61 2.91 -4.64
C ILE A 202 7.42 4.19 -4.42
N ARG A 203 6.77 5.29 -4.01
CA ARG A 203 7.44 6.56 -3.68
C ARG A 203 8.55 6.40 -2.65
N LYS A 204 8.35 5.55 -1.63
CA LYS A 204 9.35 5.31 -0.59
C LYS A 204 10.64 4.75 -1.18
N TYR A 205 10.52 3.80 -2.11
CA TYR A 205 11.67 3.18 -2.78
C TYR A 205 12.34 4.13 -3.77
N LEU A 206 11.56 4.92 -4.52
CA LEU A 206 12.11 5.99 -5.38
C LEU A 206 12.95 6.98 -4.58
N ILE A 207 12.48 7.42 -3.42
CA ILE A 207 13.24 8.31 -2.53
C ILE A 207 14.52 7.63 -2.04
N LYS A 208 14.44 6.34 -1.66
CA LYS A 208 15.59 5.57 -1.19
C LYS A 208 16.66 5.45 -2.28
N LEU A 209 16.27 5.12 -3.52
CA LEU A 209 17.17 5.02 -4.66
C LEU A 209 17.78 6.38 -5.02
N LYS A 210 16.98 7.45 -5.10
CA LYS A 210 17.48 8.81 -5.38
C LYS A 210 18.49 9.30 -4.32
N LYS A 211 18.30 8.92 -3.04
CA LYS A 211 19.27 9.23 -1.97
C LYS A 211 20.58 8.46 -2.08
N GLN A 212 20.56 7.24 -2.64
CA GLN A 212 21.76 6.42 -2.81
C GLN A 212 22.67 6.93 -3.92
N ASN A 213 22.17 7.77 -4.82
CA ASN A 213 22.96 8.41 -5.86
C ASN A 213 22.67 9.93 -5.91
N PRO A 214 23.39 10.75 -5.09
CA PRO A 214 23.23 12.20 -5.03
C PRO A 214 23.49 12.92 -6.36
N GLN A 215 23.98 12.21 -7.37
CA GLN A 215 24.38 12.75 -8.66
C GLN A 215 23.19 13.08 -9.56
N GLU A 216 22.08 12.36 -9.42
CA GLU A 216 20.84 12.65 -10.16
C GLU A 216 20.05 13.81 -9.51
N GLU A 217 20.13 13.92 -8.18
CA GLU A 217 19.76 15.14 -7.45
C GLU A 217 20.64 16.31 -7.95
N LYS A 218 21.94 16.08 -8.23
CA LYS A 218 22.85 17.09 -8.81
C LYS A 218 22.53 17.48 -10.27
N GLU A 219 22.02 16.58 -11.12
CA GLU A 219 21.63 16.95 -12.49
C GLU A 219 20.35 17.79 -12.52
N THR A 220 19.38 17.49 -11.65
CA THR A 220 18.25 18.42 -11.40
C THR A 220 18.72 19.74 -10.77
N THR A 221 19.80 19.69 -9.97
CA THR A 221 20.45 20.85 -9.32
C THR A 221 21.25 21.73 -10.30
N GLN A 222 21.62 21.26 -11.48
CA GLN A 222 22.38 22.07 -12.46
C GLN A 222 21.49 22.81 -13.47
N SER A 223 20.17 22.60 -13.42
CA SER A 223 19.21 23.36 -14.22
C SER A 223 19.15 24.82 -13.77
N LEU A 224 19.09 25.76 -14.73
CA LEU A 224 18.81 27.19 -14.50
C LEU A 224 17.60 27.41 -13.58
N LEU A 225 16.65 26.48 -13.59
CA LEU A 225 15.48 26.46 -12.72
C LEU A 225 15.84 26.25 -11.23
N TRP A 226 16.81 25.39 -10.95
CA TRP A 226 17.22 25.09 -9.58
C TRP A 226 18.00 26.22 -8.93
N GLU A 227 18.87 26.89 -9.69
CA GLU A 227 19.55 28.08 -9.18
C GLU A 227 18.55 29.19 -8.83
N LYS A 228 17.45 29.32 -9.59
CA LYS A 228 16.34 30.22 -9.22
C LYS A 228 15.64 29.80 -7.91
N ILE A 229 15.43 28.50 -7.70
CA ILE A 229 14.82 27.97 -6.45
C ILE A 229 15.74 28.23 -5.25
N LYS A 230 17.04 27.95 -5.36
CA LYS A 230 18.04 28.26 -4.33
C LYS A 230 18.11 29.75 -4.02
N GLN A 231 18.14 30.58 -5.06
CA GLN A 231 18.19 32.02 -4.89
C GLN A 231 16.91 32.55 -4.21
N ALA A 232 15.75 31.98 -4.54
CA ALA A 232 14.49 32.29 -3.87
C ALA A 232 14.55 31.91 -2.37
N GLU A 233 15.03 30.72 -2.00
CA GLU A 233 15.17 30.36 -0.58
C GLU A 233 16.14 31.29 0.17
N LYS A 234 17.26 31.65 -0.46
CA LYS A 234 18.21 32.62 0.11
C LYS A 234 17.52 33.98 0.32
N LYS A 235 16.83 34.50 -0.68
CA LYS A 235 16.07 35.77 -0.60
C LYS A 235 14.97 35.71 0.46
N LEU A 236 14.35 34.56 0.70
CA LEU A 236 13.37 34.41 1.76
C LEU A 236 14.00 34.62 3.15
N LYS A 237 15.23 34.14 3.36
CA LYS A 237 15.98 34.24 4.63
C LYS A 237 16.66 35.59 4.81
N THR A 238 17.25 36.14 3.75
CA THR A 238 18.10 37.34 3.81
C THR A 238 17.43 38.60 3.28
N GLY A 239 16.27 38.48 2.65
CA GLY A 239 15.55 39.60 2.04
C GLY A 239 15.11 40.59 3.11
N SER A 240 15.48 41.85 2.92
CA SER A 240 15.17 42.94 3.83
C SER A 240 13.78 43.53 3.58
N SER A 241 13.20 43.31 2.39
CA SER A 241 11.87 43.80 2.03
C SER A 241 10.81 42.70 1.96
N LEU A 242 9.56 43.07 2.26
CA LEU A 242 8.41 42.18 2.14
C LEU A 242 8.19 41.71 0.69
N GLU A 243 8.45 42.57 -0.28
CA GLU A 243 8.27 42.29 -1.70
C GLU A 243 9.23 41.20 -2.20
N GLU A 244 10.50 41.26 -1.80
CA GLU A 244 11.49 40.23 -2.14
C GLU A 244 11.11 38.85 -1.58
N LYS A 245 10.60 38.82 -0.34
CA LYS A 245 10.12 37.59 0.28
C LYS A 245 8.89 37.03 -0.45
N ILE A 246 7.96 37.89 -0.88
CA ILE A 246 6.79 37.47 -1.67
C ILE A 246 7.23 36.86 -3.01
N GLN A 247 8.12 37.52 -3.75
CA GLN A 247 8.63 36.99 -5.03
C GLN A 247 9.34 35.64 -4.84
N ALA A 248 10.14 35.51 -3.78
CA ALA A 248 10.77 34.25 -3.43
C ALA A 248 9.72 33.14 -3.16
N LEU A 249 8.69 33.43 -2.37
CA LEU A 249 7.59 32.51 -2.09
C LEU A 249 6.81 32.11 -3.33
N GLN A 250 6.60 33.03 -4.28
CA GLN A 250 5.94 32.72 -5.54
C GLN A 250 6.76 31.69 -6.33
N ILE A 251 8.06 31.92 -6.48
CA ILE A 251 8.96 30.97 -7.15
C ILE A 251 8.88 29.60 -6.47
N LEU A 252 9.08 29.54 -5.15
CA LEU A 252 9.01 28.28 -4.40
C LEU A 252 7.63 27.61 -4.52
N GLY A 253 6.57 28.41 -4.57
CA GLY A 253 5.18 27.98 -4.72
C GLY A 253 4.87 27.35 -6.08
N PHE A 254 5.50 27.82 -7.15
CA PHE A 254 5.33 27.24 -8.49
C PHE A 254 6.13 25.96 -8.72
N PHE A 255 7.11 25.65 -7.87
CA PHE A 255 7.97 24.46 -8.01
C PHE A 255 7.77 23.47 -6.85
N PRO A 256 6.83 22.53 -6.96
CA PRO A 256 6.55 21.54 -5.91
C PRO A 256 7.67 20.50 -5.82
N CYS A 257 8.68 20.79 -5.00
CA CYS A 257 9.72 19.85 -4.63
C CYS A 257 9.92 19.83 -3.10
N SER A 258 10.60 18.81 -2.58
CA SER A 258 10.85 18.66 -1.14
C SER A 258 11.53 19.88 -0.52
N PHE A 259 12.41 20.54 -1.29
CA PHE A 259 13.12 21.74 -0.90
C PHE A 259 12.18 22.95 -0.77
N SER A 260 11.39 23.23 -1.81
CA SER A 260 10.39 24.31 -1.77
C SER A 260 9.36 24.08 -0.67
N GLN A 261 8.85 22.85 -0.52
CA GLN A 261 7.88 22.52 0.53
C GLN A 261 8.45 22.77 1.94
N LYS A 262 9.72 22.45 2.17
CA LYS A 262 10.39 22.75 3.45
C LYS A 262 10.49 24.26 3.70
N ALA A 263 10.88 25.02 2.68
CA ALA A 263 10.96 26.48 2.78
C ALA A 263 9.59 27.12 3.05
N LEU A 264 8.55 26.67 2.33
CA LEU A 264 7.17 27.12 2.52
C LEU A 264 6.64 26.77 3.93
N LEU A 265 6.96 25.59 4.47
CA LEU A 265 6.60 25.22 5.85
C LEU A 265 7.22 26.15 6.87
N LEU A 266 8.50 26.51 6.71
CA LEU A 266 9.16 27.47 7.59
C LEU A 266 8.54 28.87 7.47
N SER A 267 8.09 29.26 6.28
CA SER A 267 7.40 30.55 6.06
C SER A 267 6.05 30.67 6.77
N LEU A 268 5.46 29.58 7.26
CA LEU A 268 4.25 29.64 8.09
C LEU A 268 4.51 30.30 9.46
N GLU A 269 5.77 30.38 9.88
CA GLU A 269 6.19 31.00 11.14
C GLU A 269 6.79 32.42 10.94
N ASP A 270 6.77 32.96 9.71
CA ASP A 270 7.29 34.31 9.43
C ASP A 270 6.44 35.36 10.17
N PRO A 271 7.04 36.44 10.72
CA PRO A 271 6.31 37.48 11.43
C PRO A 271 5.29 38.23 10.56
N SER A 272 5.44 38.22 9.24
CA SER A 272 4.52 38.89 8.32
C SER A 272 3.28 38.03 8.02
N PRO A 273 2.06 38.50 8.32
CA PRO A 273 0.83 37.79 7.95
C PRO A 273 0.70 37.53 6.45
N SER A 274 1.20 38.42 5.61
CA SER A 274 1.18 38.25 4.15
C SER A 274 2.02 37.04 3.72
N ILE A 275 3.17 36.83 4.37
CA ILE A 275 4.07 35.71 4.12
C ILE A 275 3.44 34.39 4.58
N GLN A 276 2.90 34.36 5.81
CA GLN A 276 2.21 33.18 6.32
C GLN A 276 1.03 32.78 5.43
N ALA A 277 0.22 33.77 5.02
CA ALA A 277 -0.95 33.56 4.17
C ALA A 277 -0.56 32.97 2.80
N LEU A 278 0.50 33.48 2.19
CA LEU A 278 0.99 33.03 0.89
C LEU A 278 1.62 31.63 0.97
N ALA A 279 2.37 31.36 2.03
CA ALA A 279 2.92 30.04 2.31
C ALA A 279 1.82 28.99 2.47
N ALA A 280 0.79 29.30 3.27
CA ALA A 280 -0.36 28.42 3.46
C ALA A 280 -1.08 28.13 2.14
N PHE A 281 -1.26 29.16 1.29
CA PHE A 281 -1.86 29.02 -0.03
C PHE A 281 -1.05 28.07 -0.93
N TYR A 282 0.26 28.29 -1.04
CA TYR A 282 1.10 27.46 -1.90
C TYR A 282 1.20 26.02 -1.43
N LEU A 283 1.28 25.77 -0.12
CA LEU A 283 1.27 24.40 0.41
C LEU A 283 0.00 23.63 0.04
N GLY A 284 -1.15 24.31 0.02
CA GLY A 284 -2.41 23.72 -0.45
C GLY A 284 -2.44 23.47 -1.96
N ASN A 285 -1.88 24.38 -2.77
CA ASN A 285 -1.81 24.22 -4.23
C ASN A 285 -0.80 23.15 -4.66
N GLN A 286 0.25 22.95 -3.88
CA GLN A 286 1.25 21.90 -4.12
C GLN A 286 0.81 20.53 -3.58
N GLU A 287 -0.42 20.43 -3.07
CA GLU A 287 -0.98 19.20 -2.49
C GLU A 287 -0.07 18.56 -1.42
N SER A 288 0.61 19.40 -0.63
CA SER A 288 1.55 18.94 0.39
C SER A 288 0.82 18.43 1.64
N SER A 289 0.52 17.12 1.69
CA SER A 289 -0.09 16.48 2.86
C SER A 289 0.72 16.65 4.15
N LYS A 290 2.05 16.82 4.04
CA LYS A 290 2.93 17.13 5.18
C LYS A 290 2.62 18.46 5.86
N ALA A 291 1.93 19.37 5.18
CA ALA A 291 1.54 20.66 5.73
C ALA A 291 0.31 20.60 6.65
N ILE A 292 -0.46 19.51 6.64
CA ILE A 292 -1.71 19.41 7.39
C ILE A 292 -1.53 19.76 8.88
N PRO A 293 -0.56 19.20 9.63
CA PRO A 293 -0.39 19.55 11.04
C PRO A 293 -0.06 21.03 11.27
N ALA A 294 0.77 21.61 10.41
CA ALA A 294 1.17 23.02 10.51
C ALA A 294 0.00 23.97 10.17
N LEU A 295 -0.79 23.63 9.16
CA LEU A 295 -1.99 24.38 8.79
C LEU A 295 -3.08 24.29 9.87
N MET A 296 -3.24 23.14 10.54
CA MET A 296 -4.12 23.00 11.69
C MET A 296 -3.65 23.87 12.87
N LYS A 297 -2.34 23.92 13.13
CA LYS A 297 -1.76 24.79 14.17
C LYS A 297 -2.06 26.26 13.92
N ILE A 298 -2.08 26.73 12.66
CA ILE A 298 -2.49 28.10 12.30
C ILE A 298 -3.95 28.38 12.67
N LEU A 299 -4.84 27.39 12.56
CA LEU A 299 -6.23 27.57 12.98
C LEU A 299 -6.37 27.73 14.49
N GLN A 300 -5.40 27.27 15.27
CA GLN A 300 -5.41 27.37 16.73
C GLN A 300 -4.60 28.56 17.26
N SER A 301 -3.78 29.20 16.43
CA SER A 301 -2.94 30.33 16.83
C SER A 301 -3.67 31.68 16.78
N GLU A 302 -3.01 32.72 17.27
CA GLU A 302 -3.44 34.12 17.13
C GLU A 302 -3.11 34.73 15.75
N SER A 303 -2.89 33.90 14.72
CA SER A 303 -2.57 34.37 13.36
C SER A 303 -3.70 35.21 12.76
N HIS A 304 -3.33 36.15 11.90
CA HIS A 304 -4.26 37.05 11.21
C HIS A 304 -5.35 36.30 10.45
N ILE A 305 -6.55 36.87 10.37
CA ILE A 305 -7.74 36.21 9.78
C ILE A 305 -7.52 35.76 8.33
N HIS A 306 -6.76 36.53 7.54
CA HIS A 306 -6.39 36.14 6.17
C HIS A 306 -5.52 34.88 6.10
N VAL A 307 -4.61 34.70 7.06
CA VAL A 307 -3.77 33.49 7.15
C VAL A 307 -4.65 32.29 7.44
N LYS A 308 -5.56 32.42 8.40
CA LYS A 308 -6.53 31.38 8.78
C LYS A 308 -7.45 31.00 7.62
N LYS A 309 -7.95 31.96 6.83
CA LYS A 309 -8.73 31.69 5.61
C LYS A 309 -7.96 30.84 4.61
N ASN A 310 -6.68 31.16 4.37
CA ASN A 310 -5.84 30.37 3.48
C ASN A 310 -5.55 28.99 4.04
N ALA A 311 -5.33 28.85 5.35
CA ALA A 311 -5.16 27.55 5.98
C ALA A 311 -6.42 26.67 5.85
N ILE A 312 -7.62 27.21 6.09
CA ILE A 312 -8.90 26.51 5.87
C ILE A 312 -9.02 26.05 4.42
N ARG A 313 -8.75 26.96 3.46
CA ARG A 313 -8.79 26.64 2.03
C ARG A 313 -7.85 25.49 1.67
N SER A 314 -6.61 25.58 2.15
CA SER A 314 -5.57 24.60 1.86
C SER A 314 -5.89 23.24 2.49
N LEU A 315 -6.39 23.20 3.73
CA LEU A 315 -6.86 21.97 4.38
C LEU A 315 -8.00 21.32 3.59
N GLY A 316 -8.91 22.12 3.01
CA GLY A 316 -9.93 21.63 2.09
C GLY A 316 -9.36 21.00 0.82
N LYS A 317 -8.39 21.66 0.17
CA LYS A 317 -7.70 21.11 -1.01
C LYS A 317 -6.97 19.80 -0.70
N LEU A 318 -6.33 19.73 0.47
CA LEU A 318 -5.60 18.56 0.96
C LEU A 318 -6.51 17.44 1.46
N ARG A 319 -7.84 17.64 1.43
CA ARG A 319 -8.83 16.67 1.92
C ARG A 319 -8.58 16.23 3.37
N ALA A 320 -8.08 17.14 4.21
CA ALA A 320 -7.72 16.87 5.60
C ALA A 320 -8.97 16.72 6.49
N LYS A 321 -9.50 15.49 6.57
CA LYS A 321 -10.72 15.19 7.35
C LYS A 321 -10.50 15.38 8.85
N GLU A 322 -9.28 15.18 9.32
CA GLU A 322 -8.85 15.45 10.70
C GLU A 322 -8.99 16.92 11.10
N ALA A 323 -9.03 17.85 10.14
CA ALA A 323 -9.22 19.27 10.42
C ALA A 323 -10.69 19.70 10.54
N ILE A 324 -11.65 18.80 10.28
CA ILE A 324 -13.10 19.10 10.33
C ILE A 324 -13.52 19.77 11.64
N PRO A 325 -13.16 19.24 12.84
CA PRO A 325 -13.59 19.86 14.11
C PRO A 325 -13.10 21.30 14.24
N LEU A 326 -11.85 21.57 13.85
CA LEU A 326 -11.28 22.91 13.90
C LEU A 326 -11.96 23.85 12.91
N ILE A 327 -12.25 23.40 11.69
CA ILE A 327 -12.90 24.24 10.66
C ILE A 327 -14.34 24.58 11.06
N GLN A 328 -15.04 23.73 11.83
CA GLN A 328 -16.38 24.01 12.32
C GLN A 328 -16.44 25.24 13.24
N GLU A 329 -15.40 25.48 14.04
CA GLU A 329 -15.31 26.68 14.90
C GLU A 329 -15.34 27.99 14.07
N TYR A 330 -14.87 27.93 12.82
CA TYR A 330 -14.83 29.07 11.90
C TYR A 330 -16.16 29.36 11.18
N LEU A 331 -17.22 28.58 11.44
CA LEU A 331 -18.58 28.88 10.97
C LEU A 331 -19.21 30.08 11.69
N SER A 332 -18.80 30.31 12.93
CA SER A 332 -19.30 31.39 13.79
C SER A 332 -18.48 32.67 13.69
N ILE A 333 -17.33 32.63 13.02
CA ILE A 333 -16.41 33.77 12.87
C ILE A 333 -16.78 34.58 11.61
N PRO A 334 -16.96 35.91 11.71
CA PRO A 334 -17.21 36.78 10.56
C PRO A 334 -16.13 36.64 9.49
N HIS A 335 -16.52 36.72 8.21
CA HIS A 335 -15.64 36.63 7.03
C HIS A 335 -14.92 35.27 6.78
N THR A 336 -15.07 34.28 7.67
CA THR A 336 -14.61 32.89 7.46
C THR A 336 -15.75 31.89 7.26
N LYS A 337 -16.97 32.24 7.68
CA LYS A 337 -18.16 31.38 7.57
C LYS A 337 -18.33 30.75 6.19
N GLU A 338 -18.32 31.55 5.13
CA GLU A 338 -18.53 31.06 3.76
C GLU A 338 -17.48 30.03 3.33
N ILE A 339 -16.20 30.31 3.60
CA ILE A 339 -15.10 29.40 3.22
C ILE A 339 -15.10 28.13 4.07
N ALA A 340 -15.41 28.24 5.36
CA ALA A 340 -15.55 27.09 6.25
C ALA A 340 -16.72 26.19 5.83
N GLN A 341 -17.88 26.76 5.50
CA GLN A 341 -19.03 26.01 4.98
C GLN A 341 -18.68 25.26 3.69
N ARG A 342 -18.06 25.94 2.73
CA ARG A 342 -17.65 25.33 1.45
C ARG A 342 -16.67 24.18 1.66
N VAL A 343 -15.65 24.39 2.50
CA VAL A 343 -14.64 23.35 2.77
C VAL A 343 -15.24 22.16 3.53
N LEU A 344 -16.06 22.39 4.56
CA LEU A 344 -16.72 21.31 5.29
C LEU A 344 -17.64 20.48 4.39
N LYS A 345 -18.40 21.15 3.51
CA LYS A 345 -19.22 20.45 2.51
C LYS A 345 -18.35 19.55 1.63
N ALA A 346 -17.25 20.08 1.09
CA ALA A 346 -16.33 19.32 0.25
C ALA A 346 -15.67 18.13 0.97
N LEU A 347 -15.32 18.28 2.25
CA LEU A 347 -14.73 17.21 3.07
C LEU A 347 -15.76 16.13 3.46
N SER A 348 -17.04 16.50 3.61
CA SER A 348 -18.14 15.61 3.98
C SER A 348 -18.74 14.83 2.80
N SER A 349 -18.65 15.37 1.57
CA SER A 349 -19.09 14.68 0.36
C SER A 349 -18.07 13.61 -0.03
N GLN A 350 -18.48 12.34 -0.09
CA GLN A 350 -17.62 11.24 -0.56
C GLN A 350 -17.17 11.38 -2.03
N ASN A 351 -17.71 12.35 -2.79
CA ASN A 351 -17.42 12.59 -4.21
C ASN A 351 -17.41 14.10 -4.55
N TYR A 352 -16.28 14.80 -4.39
CA TYR A 352 -16.10 16.11 -5.05
C TYR A 352 -14.77 16.12 -5.82
N ALA A 353 -14.87 15.86 -7.13
CA ALA A 353 -13.88 16.28 -8.11
C ALA A 353 -13.84 17.81 -8.12
N GLY A 354 -12.63 18.36 -8.17
CA GLY A 354 -12.40 19.80 -8.00
C GLY A 354 -13.08 20.63 -9.08
N GLU A 355 -13.95 21.54 -8.66
CA GLU A 355 -14.28 22.72 -9.44
C GLU A 355 -13.47 23.90 -8.88
N ASN A 356 -12.46 24.30 -9.65
CA ASN A 356 -11.89 25.64 -9.60
C ASN A 356 -12.88 26.63 -10.25
N PRO A 357 -13.03 27.86 -9.74
CA PRO A 357 -13.46 28.96 -10.58
C PRO A 357 -12.40 29.32 -11.62
#